data_AF-A0A1B6LT72-F1
#
_entry.id   AF-A0A1B6LT72-F1
#
_cell.length_a   1.000
_cell.length_b   1.000
_cell.length_c   1.000
_cell.angle_alpha   90.00
_cell.angle_beta   90.00
_cell.angle_gamma   90.00
#
_symmetry.space_group_name_H-M   'P 1'
#
loop_
_entity.id
_entity.type
_entity.pdbx_description
1 polymer ?
#
loop_
_entity_poly.entity_id
_entity_poly.type
_entity_poly.pdbx_seq_one_letter_code
_entity_poly.pdbx_strand_id
1 'polypeptide(L)'
;KTEENLLLDNICHTYFPLPDDPETFQVYVAKVYCDGSSEVISFVATQMETGISKFGSPYCTFADTTFGYAGCDTYLVYRCFEYGDCGSVDGTLVFGLSRHCKTIGLSCLRKVEEIVEESRIRNNEYYVLPMKLPNRCVTQQLCVAPPNPFYNHLPDHTARS
;
A
#
# COMPACT_ATOMS: atom_id res chain seq x y z
N LYS A 1 18.76 -2.79 9.65
CA LYS A 1 18.12 -1.67 10.41
C LYS A 1 18.05 -0.47 9.48
N THR A 2 16.87 -0.10 9.00
CA THR A 2 16.67 1.14 8.23
C THR A 2 15.90 2.12 9.11
N GLU A 3 16.43 3.34 9.27
CA GLU A 3 15.85 4.41 10.10
C GLU A 3 14.37 4.69 9.78
N GLU A 4 13.97 4.49 8.53
CA GLU A 4 12.62 4.79 8.04
C GLU A 4 11.50 4.03 8.78
N ASN A 5 11.72 2.77 9.16
CA ASN A 5 10.70 1.98 9.88
C ASN A 5 10.45 2.50 11.31
N LEU A 6 11.44 3.15 11.92
CA LEU A 6 11.29 3.78 13.24
C LEU A 6 10.56 5.12 13.15
N LEU A 7 10.49 5.71 11.95
CA LEU A 7 9.83 6.98 11.68
C LEU A 7 8.40 6.78 11.17
N LEU A 8 7.97 5.57 10.83
CA LEU A 8 6.60 5.29 10.37
C LEU A 8 5.64 5.20 11.57
N ASP A 9 4.55 5.97 11.50
CA ASP A 9 3.46 5.88 12.46
C ASP A 9 2.30 5.04 11.91
N ASN A 10 1.96 5.20 10.62
CA ASN A 10 0.78 4.60 10.03
C ASN A 10 0.90 4.38 8.51
N ILE A 11 0.25 3.35 7.97
CA ILE A 11 0.15 3.07 6.54
C ILE A 11 -1.29 2.66 6.19
N CYS A 12 -1.89 3.36 5.22
CA CYS A 12 -3.18 3.04 4.63
C CYS A 12 -3.00 2.50 3.20
N HIS A 13 -3.62 1.36 2.89
CA HIS A 13 -3.79 0.88 1.52
C HIS A 13 -5.24 1.10 1.11
N THR A 14 -5.46 1.83 0.02
CA THR A 14 -6.82 2.05 -0.52
C THR A 14 -6.90 1.56 -1.95
N TYR A 15 -7.95 0.81 -2.27
CA TYR A 15 -8.15 0.14 -3.55
C TYR A 15 -9.40 0.70 -4.21
N PHE A 16 -9.27 1.17 -5.45
CA PHE A 16 -10.38 1.58 -6.31
C PHE A 16 -10.44 0.63 -7.51
N PRO A 17 -11.48 -0.20 -7.66
CA PRO A 17 -11.60 -1.08 -8.82
C PRO A 17 -11.72 -0.27 -10.10
N LEU A 18 -11.15 -0.77 -11.20
CA LEU A 18 -11.37 -0.20 -12.51
C LEU A 18 -12.79 -0.51 -12.99
N PRO A 19 -13.42 0.39 -13.77
CA PRO A 19 -14.80 0.22 -14.21
C PRO A 19 -14.97 -0.92 -15.23
N ASP A 20 -13.91 -1.27 -15.96
CA ASP A 20 -13.88 -2.25 -17.04
C ASP A 20 -13.28 -3.61 -16.64
N ASP A 21 -12.49 -3.66 -15.58
CA ASP A 21 -11.89 -4.88 -15.04
C ASP A 21 -12.01 -4.93 -13.51
N PRO A 22 -12.88 -5.79 -12.95
CA PRO A 22 -13.09 -5.90 -11.51
C PRO A 22 -11.89 -6.49 -10.75
N GLU A 23 -10.97 -7.17 -11.45
CA GLU A 23 -9.77 -7.75 -10.84
C GLU A 23 -8.58 -6.79 -10.86
N THR A 24 -8.72 -5.62 -11.50
CA THR A 24 -7.69 -4.58 -11.53
C THR A 24 -8.11 -3.35 -10.73
N PHE A 25 -7.18 -2.81 -9.96
CA PHE A 25 -7.39 -1.74 -9.01
C PHE A 25 -6.36 -0.64 -9.20
N GLN A 26 -6.81 0.62 -9.12
CA GLN A 26 -5.95 1.72 -8.76
C GLN A 26 -5.73 1.70 -7.25
N VAL A 27 -4.49 1.53 -6.82
CA VAL A 27 -4.11 1.43 -5.40
C VAL A 27 -3.35 2.68 -4.98
N TYR A 28 -3.67 3.18 -3.80
CA TYR A 28 -2.93 4.24 -3.12
C TYR A 28 -2.42 3.74 -1.78
N VAL A 29 -1.11 3.88 -1.57
CA VAL A 29 -0.43 3.60 -0.31
C VAL A 29 -0.07 4.95 0.32
N ALA A 30 -0.78 5.32 1.38
CA ALA A 30 -0.53 6.55 2.13
C ALA A 30 0.22 6.24 3.41
N LYS A 31 1.41 6.83 3.58
CA LYS A 31 2.27 6.67 4.76
C LYS A 31 2.22 7.95 5.59
N VAL A 32 2.18 7.81 6.90
CA VAL A 32 2.27 8.89 7.88
C VAL A 32 3.47 8.62 8.77
N TYR A 33 4.32 9.63 8.93
CA TYR A 33 5.52 9.56 9.73
C TYR A 33 5.29 10.18 11.13
N CYS A 34 6.12 9.80 12.09
CA CYS A 34 6.07 10.24 13.49
C CYS A 34 6.22 11.76 13.65
N ASP A 35 6.82 12.45 12.67
CA ASP A 35 6.95 13.91 12.63
C ASP A 35 5.70 14.63 12.07
N GLY A 36 4.69 13.87 11.65
CA GLY A 36 3.45 14.37 11.07
C GLY A 36 3.50 14.60 9.56
N SER A 37 4.65 14.38 8.91
CA SER A 37 4.75 14.39 7.45
C SER A 37 4.04 13.17 6.85
N SER A 38 3.70 13.24 5.55
CA SER A 38 2.99 12.17 4.86
C SER A 38 3.38 12.04 3.41
N GLU A 39 3.32 10.82 2.90
CA GLU A 39 3.62 10.46 1.52
C GLU A 39 2.48 9.62 0.94
N VAL A 40 2.19 9.77 -0.36
CA VAL A 40 1.22 8.94 -1.07
C VAL A 40 1.86 8.40 -2.35
N ILE A 41 1.85 7.08 -2.49
CA ILE A 41 2.36 6.37 -3.66
C ILE A 41 1.21 5.64 -4.33
N SER A 42 1.15 5.68 -5.66
CA SER A 42 0.12 5.02 -6.45
C SER A 42 0.66 3.82 -7.21
N PHE A 43 -0.11 2.74 -7.24
CA PHE A 43 0.16 1.53 -8.03
C PHE A 43 -1.09 1.15 -8.82
N VAL A 44 -0.90 0.45 -9.94
CA VAL A 44 -1.93 -0.39 -10.54
C VAL A 44 -1.72 -1.79 -9.98
N ALA A 45 -2.77 -2.42 -9.49
CA ALA A 45 -2.72 -3.78 -8.98
C ALA A 45 -3.71 -4.66 -9.71
N THR A 46 -3.34 -5.88 -10.03
CA THR A 46 -4.23 -6.89 -10.61
C THR A 46 -4.20 -8.13 -9.75
N GLN A 47 -5.37 -8.61 -9.36
CA GLN A 47 -5.53 -9.90 -8.71
C GLN A 47 -5.34 -11.01 -9.75
N MET A 48 -4.27 -11.80 -9.60
CA MET A 48 -3.94 -12.88 -10.52
C MET A 48 -4.70 -14.15 -10.15
N GLU A 49 -4.71 -14.45 -8.85
CA GLU A 49 -5.35 -15.61 -8.25
C GLU A 49 -5.85 -15.23 -6.85
N THR A 50 -6.63 -16.10 -6.22
CA THR A 50 -7.04 -15.87 -4.83
C THR A 50 -5.81 -15.76 -3.91
N GLY A 51 -5.63 -14.60 -3.29
CA GLY A 51 -4.49 -14.34 -2.41
C GLY A 51 -3.19 -13.95 -3.13
N ILE A 52 -3.14 -13.88 -4.47
CA ILE A 52 -1.97 -13.42 -5.21
C ILE A 52 -2.32 -12.21 -6.05
N SER A 53 -1.62 -11.10 -5.84
CA SER A 53 -1.84 -9.84 -6.55
C SER A 53 -0.51 -9.29 -7.07
N LYS A 54 -0.50 -8.82 -8.31
CA LYS A 54 0.66 -8.13 -8.90
C LYS A 54 0.43 -6.64 -8.85
N PHE A 55 1.47 -5.89 -8.53
CA PHE A 55 1.47 -4.44 -8.44
C PHE A 55 2.52 -3.86 -9.37
N GLY A 56 2.18 -2.74 -9.99
CA GLY A 56 3.08 -1.99 -10.87
C GLY A 56 2.95 -0.50 -10.66
N SER A 57 4.08 0.18 -10.65
CA SER A 57 4.19 1.63 -10.83
C SER A 57 5.15 1.90 -11.99
N PRO A 58 5.32 3.16 -12.43
CA PRO A 58 6.36 3.50 -13.40
C PRO A 58 7.79 3.17 -12.94
N TYR A 59 8.02 2.91 -11.65
CA TYR A 59 9.35 2.71 -11.06
C TYR A 59 9.68 1.26 -10.74
N CYS A 60 8.66 0.43 -10.48
CA CYS A 60 8.88 -0.93 -9.97
C CYS A 60 7.67 -1.84 -10.17
N THR A 61 7.91 -3.15 -10.04
CA THR A 61 6.87 -4.19 -9.99
C THR A 61 7.15 -5.19 -8.87
N PHE A 62 6.08 -5.65 -8.21
CA PHE A 62 6.16 -6.68 -7.17
C PHE A 62 4.89 -7.53 -7.14
N ALA A 63 4.99 -8.69 -6.52
CA ALA A 63 3.87 -9.58 -6.27
C ALA A 63 3.64 -9.73 -4.76
N ASP A 64 2.40 -9.54 -4.32
CA ASP A 64 1.97 -9.79 -2.95
C ASP A 64 1.25 -11.14 -2.89
N THR A 65 1.68 -11.97 -1.94
CA THR A 65 0.98 -13.18 -1.53
C THR A 65 0.34 -12.93 -0.16
N THR A 66 -0.99 -13.00 -0.10
CA THR A 66 -1.79 -12.70 1.09
C THR A 66 -2.31 -13.99 1.72
N PHE A 67 -2.04 -14.16 3.01
CA PHE A 67 -2.45 -15.32 3.80
C PHE A 67 -3.41 -14.87 4.90
N GLY A 68 -4.61 -15.43 4.89
CA GLY A 68 -5.59 -15.30 5.98
C GLY A 68 -5.58 -16.52 6.89
N TYR A 69 -5.99 -16.34 8.14
CA TYR A 69 -6.13 -17.42 9.11
C TYR A 69 -7.39 -17.20 9.95
N ALA A 70 -8.05 -18.30 10.32
CA ALA A 70 -9.28 -18.25 11.08
C ALA A 70 -9.06 -17.58 12.45
N GLY A 71 -9.93 -16.65 12.82
CA GLY A 71 -9.89 -15.97 14.11
C GLY A 71 -8.95 -14.76 14.18
N CYS A 72 -8.39 -14.29 13.05
CA CYS A 72 -7.76 -12.98 12.99
C CYS A 72 -8.23 -12.13 11.81
N ASP A 73 -8.41 -10.84 12.08
CA ASP A 73 -8.77 -9.81 11.08
C ASP A 73 -7.53 -9.20 10.40
N THR A 74 -6.33 -9.71 10.71
CA THR A 74 -5.06 -9.28 10.12
C THR A 74 -4.57 -10.32 9.15
N TYR A 75 -4.51 -9.97 7.87
CA TYR A 75 -3.90 -10.77 6.82
C TYR A 75 -2.39 -10.58 6.85
N LEU A 76 -1.64 -11.67 6.63
CA LEU A 76 -0.20 -11.59 6.44
C LEU A 76 0.08 -11.44 4.95
N VAL A 77 0.88 -10.47 4.56
CA VAL A 77 1.27 -10.21 3.18
C VAL A 77 2.76 -10.45 3.04
N TYR A 78 3.13 -11.35 2.15
CA TYR A 78 4.50 -11.55 1.69
C TYR A 78 4.69 -10.86 0.34
N ARG A 79 5.62 -9.91 0.27
CA ARG A 79 5.94 -9.14 -0.92
C ARG A 79 7.22 -9.63 -1.56
N CYS A 80 7.13 -9.96 -2.85
CA CYS A 80 8.25 -10.36 -3.69
C CYS A 80 8.50 -9.28 -4.74
N PHE A 81 9.62 -8.56 -4.63
CA PHE A 81 10.01 -7.58 -5.64
C PHE A 81 10.50 -8.28 -6.90
N GLU A 82 9.94 -7.88 -8.04
CA GLU A 82 10.27 -8.47 -9.35
C GLU A 82 11.23 -7.56 -10.12
N TYR A 83 11.02 -6.24 -10.09
CA TYR A 83 11.83 -5.28 -10.82
C TYR A 83 11.77 -3.88 -10.20
N GLY A 84 12.85 -3.12 -10.35
CA GLY A 84 12.93 -1.70 -9.99
C GLY A 84 13.10 -1.46 -8.49
N ASP A 85 12.86 -0.22 -8.09
CA ASP A 85 12.95 0.27 -6.71
C ASP A 85 11.64 1.02 -6.41
N CYS A 86 10.86 0.51 -5.44
CA CYS A 86 9.58 1.10 -5.06
C CYS A 86 9.73 2.20 -3.99
N GLY A 87 10.94 2.69 -3.75
CA GLY A 87 11.29 3.61 -2.68
C GLY A 87 11.24 2.94 -1.30
N SER A 88 10.77 3.67 -0.29
CA SER A 88 10.62 3.25 1.13
C SER A 88 9.70 2.03 1.36
N VAL A 89 9.28 1.35 0.29
CA VAL A 89 8.56 0.08 0.28
C VAL A 89 9.52 -1.12 0.21
N ASP A 90 10.74 -0.93 -0.30
CA ASP A 90 11.74 -1.98 -0.57
C ASP A 90 12.25 -2.73 0.68
N GLY A 91 12.04 -2.17 1.88
CA GLY A 91 12.52 -2.76 3.13
C GLY A 91 11.63 -3.84 3.74
N THR A 92 10.39 -4.04 3.24
CA THR A 92 9.40 -4.89 3.92
C THR A 92 8.98 -6.07 3.04
N LEU A 93 9.58 -7.24 3.32
CA LEU A 93 9.21 -8.51 2.68
C LEU A 93 7.94 -9.12 3.25
N VAL A 94 7.62 -8.85 4.53
CA VAL A 94 6.45 -9.40 5.21
C VAL A 94 5.79 -8.32 6.06
N PHE A 95 4.49 -8.10 5.91
CA PHE A 95 3.72 -7.17 6.74
C PHE A 95 2.29 -7.63 7.00
N GLY A 96 1.69 -7.13 8.08
CA GLY A 96 0.28 -7.37 8.41
C GLY A 96 -0.61 -6.29 7.82
N LEU A 97 -1.72 -6.68 7.19
CA LEU A 97 -2.76 -5.79 6.71
C LEU A 97 -4.08 -6.10 7.42
N SER A 98 -4.71 -5.11 8.04
CA SER A 98 -6.05 -5.28 8.60
C SER A 98 -7.02 -4.29 7.99
N ARG A 99 -8.25 -4.75 7.74
CA ARG A 99 -9.37 -3.86 7.35
C ARG A 99 -9.84 -2.98 8.50
N HIS A 100 -9.52 -3.38 9.72
CA HIS A 100 -9.85 -2.64 10.92
C HIS A 100 -8.55 -2.10 11.50
N CYS A 101 -8.46 -0.78 11.68
CA CYS A 101 -7.31 -0.15 12.34
C CYS A 101 -7.39 -0.39 13.85
N LYS A 102 -7.28 -1.66 14.25
CA LYS A 102 -7.29 -2.15 15.62
C LYS A 102 -5.94 -2.78 15.93
N THR A 103 -5.59 -2.81 17.20
CA THR A 103 -4.42 -3.53 17.69
C THR A 103 -4.55 -5.03 17.39
N ILE A 104 -3.47 -5.64 16.92
CA ILE A 104 -3.40 -7.09 16.72
C ILE A 104 -3.51 -7.82 18.07
N GLY A 105 -4.40 -8.82 18.14
CA GLY A 105 -4.56 -9.63 19.35
C GLY A 105 -3.38 -10.58 19.58
N LEU A 106 -3.09 -10.94 20.83
CA LEU A 106 -1.95 -11.80 21.18
C LEU A 106 -1.99 -13.18 20.49
N SER A 107 -3.17 -13.79 20.40
CA SER A 107 -3.36 -15.09 19.72
C SER A 107 -3.05 -14.99 18.22
N CYS A 108 -3.44 -13.89 17.60
CA CYS A 108 -3.17 -13.61 16.20
C CYS A 108 -1.67 -13.39 15.95
N LEU A 109 -1.02 -12.61 16.83
CA LEU A 109 0.41 -12.34 16.75
C LEU A 109 1.25 -13.63 16.84
N ARG A 110 0.91 -14.55 17.77
CA ARG A 110 1.56 -15.86 17.87
C ARG A 110 1.43 -16.70 16.60
N LYS A 111 0.27 -16.65 15.93
CA LYS A 111 0.07 -17.40 14.68
C LYS A 111 0.89 -16.82 13.53
N VAL A 112 1.03 -15.49 13.49
CA VAL A 112 1.93 -14.82 12.53
C VAL A 112 3.37 -15.26 12.77
N GLU A 113 3.83 -15.29 14.02
CA GLU A 113 5.18 -15.77 14.37
C GLU A 113 5.42 -17.20 13.88
N GLU A 114 4.49 -18.12 14.15
CA GLU A 114 4.56 -19.52 13.70
C GLU A 114 4.68 -19.63 12.17
N ILE A 115 3.83 -18.92 11.42
CA ILE A 115 3.87 -18.92 9.94
C ILE A 115 5.21 -18.37 9.43
N VAL A 116 5.69 -17.29 10.03
CA VAL A 116 6.94 -16.66 9.66
C VAL A 116 8.12 -17.60 9.94
N GLU A 117 8.16 -18.29 11.08
CA GLU A 117 9.19 -19.27 11.42
C GLU A 117 9.19 -20.47 10.47
N GLU A 118 8.02 -20.99 10.10
CA GLU A 118 7.87 -22.13 9.19
C GLU A 118 8.23 -21.80 7.74
N SER A 119 7.97 -20.56 7.31
CA SER A 119 8.11 -20.13 5.91
C SER A 119 9.56 -20.07 5.40
N ARG A 120 10.57 -20.28 6.27
CA ARG A 120 12.02 -20.15 5.96
C ARG A 120 12.41 -18.78 5.38
N ILE A 121 11.56 -17.77 5.50
CA ILE A 121 11.88 -16.40 5.12
C ILE A 121 12.94 -15.91 6.11
N ARG A 122 14.18 -15.69 5.63
CA ARG A 122 15.33 -15.42 6.49
C ARG A 122 15.26 -14.03 7.13
N ASN A 123 15.70 -13.92 8.39
CA ASN A 123 15.91 -12.66 9.11
C ASN A 123 14.68 -11.72 9.16
N ASN A 124 13.52 -12.26 9.50
CA ASN A 124 12.33 -11.44 9.68
C ASN A 124 12.32 -10.80 11.08
N GLU A 125 12.68 -9.53 11.13
CA GLU A 125 12.28 -8.66 12.23
C GLU A 125 10.92 -8.07 11.87
N TYR A 126 9.89 -8.32 12.68
CA TYR A 126 8.58 -7.70 12.48
C TYR A 126 8.38 -6.59 13.52
N TYR A 127 7.77 -5.49 13.09
CA TYR A 127 7.49 -4.32 13.93
C TYR A 127 6.00 -4.01 13.88
N VAL A 128 5.40 -3.77 15.04
CA VAL A 128 4.02 -3.29 15.12
C VAL A 128 4.06 -1.77 15.16
N LEU A 129 3.43 -1.13 14.19
CA LEU A 129 3.36 0.33 14.14
C LEU A 129 2.51 0.87 15.31
N PRO A 130 2.93 1.97 15.95
CA PRO A 130 2.25 2.52 17.10
C PRO A 130 0.89 3.17 16.75
N MET A 131 0.64 3.53 15.48
CA MET A 131 -0.61 4.12 14.96
C MET A 131 -1.17 5.25 15.84
N LYS A 132 -0.33 6.22 16.25
CA LYS A 132 -0.73 7.30 17.16
C LYS A 132 -1.42 8.46 16.43
N LEU A 133 -1.05 8.69 15.18
CA LEU A 133 -1.61 9.75 14.35
C LEU A 133 -2.83 9.24 13.57
N PRO A 134 -3.79 10.12 13.24
CA PRO A 134 -4.96 9.73 12.46
C PRO A 134 -4.58 9.12 11.11
N ASN A 135 -5.26 8.03 10.75
CA ASN A 135 -5.17 7.42 9.43
C ASN A 135 -5.44 8.46 8.33
N ARG A 136 -4.60 8.50 7.29
CA ARG A 136 -4.77 9.38 6.12
C ARG A 136 -5.05 8.57 4.84
N CYS A 137 -6.01 7.67 4.91
CA CYS A 137 -6.38 6.84 3.76
C CYS A 137 -6.98 7.73 2.64
N VAL A 138 -6.66 7.42 1.39
CA VAL A 138 -7.20 8.12 0.21
C VAL A 138 -8.62 7.62 -0.04
N THR A 139 -9.64 8.40 0.31
CA THR A 139 -11.04 7.93 0.24
C THR A 139 -11.73 8.18 -1.10
N GLN A 140 -11.12 8.97 -1.98
CA GLN A 140 -11.60 9.24 -3.33
C GLN A 140 -10.44 9.22 -4.31
N GLN A 141 -10.69 8.75 -5.54
CA GLN A 141 -9.71 8.89 -6.63
C GLN A 141 -9.45 10.38 -6.86
N LEU A 142 -8.18 10.78 -6.73
CA LEU A 142 -7.74 12.11 -7.12
C LEU A 142 -7.72 12.18 -8.65
N CYS A 143 -8.84 12.61 -9.23
CA CYS A 143 -8.94 12.97 -10.63
C CYS A 143 -8.31 14.35 -10.87
N VAL A 144 -7.03 14.50 -10.53
CA VAL A 144 -6.28 15.67 -10.99
C VAL A 144 -5.85 15.35 -12.41
N ALA A 145 -6.48 16.02 -13.38
CA ALA A 145 -5.92 16.01 -14.72
C ALA A 145 -4.43 16.38 -14.58
N PRO A 146 -3.49 15.62 -15.17
CA PRO A 146 -2.11 16.07 -15.21
C PRO A 146 -2.11 17.50 -15.75
N PRO A 147 -1.33 18.44 -15.19
CA PRO A 147 -1.30 19.81 -15.68
C PRO A 147 -1.04 19.74 -17.17
N ASN A 148 -2.09 19.98 -17.96
CA ASN A 148 -2.06 19.69 -19.38
C ASN A 148 -1.23 20.79 -20.01
N PRO A 149 -0.01 20.50 -20.52
CA PRO A 149 0.85 21.53 -21.08
C PRO A 149 0.23 22.18 -22.33
N PHE A 150 -0.86 21.60 -22.87
CA PHE A 150 -1.51 22.05 -24.10
C PHE A 150 -2.75 22.94 -23.88
N TYR A 151 -3.26 23.14 -22.65
CA TYR A 151 -4.48 23.94 -22.41
C TYR A 151 -4.24 25.39 -21.96
N ASN A 152 -2.98 25.83 -21.80
CA ASN A 152 -2.66 27.23 -21.48
C ASN A 152 -2.74 28.20 -22.68
N HIS A 153 -3.18 27.72 -23.85
CA HIS A 153 -3.30 28.51 -25.07
C HIS A 153 -4.62 28.25 -25.80
N LEU A 154 -5.75 28.43 -25.13
CA LEU A 154 -6.97 28.78 -25.85
C LEU A 154 -7.06 30.31 -25.88
N PRO A 155 -7.05 30.95 -27.05
CA PRO A 155 -7.23 32.40 -27.12
C PRO A 155 -8.62 32.75 -26.58
N ASP A 156 -8.69 33.81 -25.79
CA ASP A 156 -9.93 34.40 -25.30
C ASP A 156 -10.89 34.62 -26.47
N HIS A 157 -11.98 33.86 -26.51
CA HIS A 157 -13.15 34.24 -27.29
C HIS A 157 -13.95 35.28 -26.51
N THR A 158 -13.32 36.43 -26.24
CA THR A 158 -14.03 37.66 -25.94
C THR A 158 -14.42 38.35 -27.24
N ALA A 159 -15.71 38.70 -27.31
CA ALA A 159 -16.35 39.60 -28.27
C ALA A 159 -16.68 39.06 -29.67
N ARG A 160 -17.92 38.60 -29.84
CA ARG A 160 -18.76 39.08 -30.95
C ARG A 160 -20.07 39.62 -30.38
N SER A 161 -20.14 40.94 -30.39
CA SER A 161 -21.37 41.75 -30.50
C SER A 161 -22.20 41.34 -31.71
#